data_AF-T0ZMZ7-F1
#
_entry.id   AF-T0ZMZ7-F1
#
_cell.length_a   1.000
_cell.length_b   1.000
_cell.length_c   1.000
_cell.angle_alpha   90.00
_cell.angle_beta   90.00
_cell.angle_gamma   90.00
#
_symmetry.space_group_name_H-M   'P 1'
#
loop_
_entity.id
_entity.type
_entity.pdbx_description
1 polymer ?
#
loop_
_entity_poly.entity_id
_entity_poly.type
_entity_poly.pdbx_seq_one_letter_code
_entity_poly.pdbx_strand_id
1 'polypeptide(L)' 'MHNEYTSSLLTDRYELTMLDAAIKSGIVARKAVFEVFARSLPPGRRFGILCGNQRLVELLERFRFCD' A
#
# COMPACT_ATOMS: atom_id res chain seq x y z
N MET A 1 -12.40 4.50 23.19
CA MET A 1 -11.76 3.25 22.73
C MET A 1 -11.47 3.41 21.25
N HIS A 2 -10.28 3.90 20.88
CA HIS A 2 -9.85 3.86 19.49
C HIS A 2 -9.48 2.41 19.22
N ASN A 3 -10.27 1.75 18.37
CA ASN A 3 -9.92 0.41 17.92
C ASN A 3 -8.60 0.54 17.15
N GLU A 4 -7.54 -0.14 17.60
CA GLU A 4 -6.24 -0.15 16.94
C GLU A 4 -6.33 -1.00 15.65
N TYR A 5 -7.03 -0.47 14.65
CA TYR A 5 -7.02 -1.06 13.31
C TYR A 5 -5.62 -0.86 12.72
N THR A 6 -4.83 -1.94 12.69
CA THR A 6 -3.58 -1.96 11.93
C THR A 6 -3.87 -2.02 10.44
N SER A 7 -3.09 -1.31 9.62
CA SER A 7 -3.21 -1.36 8.16
C SER A 7 -2.67 -2.65 7.54
N SER A 8 -2.11 -3.57 8.34
CA SER A 8 -1.44 -4.77 7.85
C SER A 8 -2.34 -5.76 7.11
N LEU A 9 -3.64 -5.79 7.42
CA LEU A 9 -4.65 -6.59 6.71
C LEU A 9 -5.59 -5.77 5.82
N LEU A 10 -5.37 -4.44 5.71
CA LEU A 10 -6.13 -3.57 4.81
C LEU A 10 -5.54 -3.63 3.39
N THR A 11 -5.54 -4.83 2.81
CA THR A 11 -5.00 -5.14 1.49
C THR A 11 -5.84 -6.22 0.81
N ASP A 12 -5.74 -6.34 -0.51
CA ASP A 12 -6.30 -7.50 -1.19
C ASP A 12 -5.52 -8.78 -0.86
N ARG A 13 -6.22 -9.93 -0.81
CA ARG A 13 -5.63 -11.25 -0.54
C ARG A 13 -4.57 -11.63 -1.59
N TYR A 14 -4.71 -11.13 -2.82
CA TYR A 14 -3.76 -11.32 -3.89
C TYR A 14 -2.34 -10.91 -3.47
N GLU A 15 -2.18 -9.77 -2.79
CA GLU A 15 -0.86 -9.25 -2.39
C GLU A 15 -0.17 -10.16 -1.37
N LEU A 16 -0.92 -10.69 -0.39
CA LEU A 16 -0.38 -11.64 0.59
C LEU A 16 0.03 -12.96 -0.07
N THR A 17 -0.76 -13.41 -1.05
CA THR A 17 -0.46 -14.64 -1.81
C THR A 17 0.77 -14.45 -2.70
N MET A 18 0.94 -13.27 -3.29
CA MET A 18 2.13 -12.91 -4.05
C MET A 18 3.38 -12.82 -3.16
N LEU A 19 3.27 -12.23 -1.96
CA LEU A 19 4.37 -12.16 -1.01
C LEU A 19 4.84 -13.56 -0.60
N ASP A 20 3.91 -14.47 -0.30
CA ASP A 20 4.21 -15.87 -0.01
C ASP A 20 4.94 -16.56 -1.18
N ALA A 21 4.47 -16.36 -2.40
CA ALA A 21 5.14 -16.87 -3.60
C ALA A 21 6.55 -16.27 -3.79
N ALA A 22 6.74 -14.98 -3.52
CA ALA A 22 8.04 -14.32 -3.62
C ALA A 22 9.04 -14.85 -2.57
N ILE A 23 8.58 -15.15 -1.36
CA ILE A 23 9.38 -15.80 -0.31
C ILE A 23 9.77 -17.21 -0.75
N LYS A 24 8.80 -18.04 -1.15
CA LYS A 24 9.03 -19.44 -1.56
C LYS A 24 9.94 -19.58 -2.77
N SER A 25 9.90 -18.62 -3.70
CA SER A 25 10.77 -18.60 -4.88
C SER A 25 12.14 -17.96 -4.63
N GLY A 26 12.41 -17.45 -3.43
CA GLY A 26 13.69 -16.85 -3.07
C GLY A 26 13.95 -15.47 -3.69
N ILE A 27 12.93 -14.83 -4.27
CA ILE A 27 13.07 -13.53 -4.95
C ILE A 27 12.69 -12.34 -4.06
N VAL A 28 12.21 -12.59 -2.83
CA VAL A 28 11.73 -11.54 -1.90
C VAL A 28 12.76 -10.43 -1.64
N ALA A 29 14.05 -10.73 -1.73
CA ALA A 29 15.12 -9.75 -1.52
C ALA A 29 15.47 -8.93 -2.79
N ARG A 30 14.83 -9.19 -3.93
CA ARG A 30 15.07 -8.42 -5.15
C ARG A 30 14.54 -7.00 -4.99
N LYS A 31 15.35 -6.01 -5.38
CA LYS A 31 14.90 -4.62 -5.42
C LYS A 31 13.80 -4.45 -6.47
N ALA A 32 12.73 -3.77 -6.09
CA ALA A 32 11.62 -3.43 -6.97
C ALA A 32 11.27 -1.95 -6.82
N VAL A 33 10.68 -1.37 -7.87
CA VAL A 33 10.18 0.01 -7.88
C VAL A 33 8.69 -0.05 -8.23
N PHE A 34 7.88 0.72 -7.53
CA PHE A 34 6.45 0.85 -7.76
C PHE A 34 6.11 2.31 -8.01
N GLU A 35 5.29 2.56 -9.03
CA GLU A 35 4.82 3.90 -9.40
C GLU A 35 3.30 3.96 -9.25
N VAL A 36 2.82 5.04 -8.64
CA VAL A 36 1.38 5.31 -8.49
C VAL A 36 1.04 6.55 -9.31
N PHE A 37 0.11 6.39 -10.26
CA PHE A 37 -0.34 7.47 -11.13
C PHE A 37 -1.84 7.35 -11.42
N ALA A 38 -2.47 8.49 -11.70
CA ALA A 38 -3.84 8.52 -12.20
C ALA A 38 -3.83 8.38 -13.73
N ARG A 39 -4.70 7.53 -14.28
CA ARG A 39 -4.83 7.34 -15.74
C ARG A 39 -5.63 8.45 -16.44
N SER A 40 -6.44 9.18 -15.68
CA SER A 40 -7.24 10.30 -16.18
C SER A 40 -7.60 11.24 -15.03
N LEU A 41 -7.94 12.48 -15.38
CA LEU A 41 -8.52 13.42 -14.43
C LEU A 41 -10.03 13.19 -14.31
N PRO A 42 -10.63 13.49 -13.14
CA PRO A 42 -12.08 13.47 -13.02
C PRO A 42 -12.75 14.36 -14.09
N PRO A 43 -13.92 13.98 -14.62
CA PRO A 43 -14.62 14.77 -15.63
C PRO A 43 -14.78 16.23 -15.20
N GLY A 44 -14.54 17.15 -16.14
CA GLY A 44 -14.63 18.60 -15.89
C GLY A 44 -13.47 19.22 -15.11
N ARG A 45 -12.41 18.47 -14.76
CA ARG A 45 -11.22 18.99 -14.10
C ARG A 45 -10.01 19.03 -15.03
N ARG A 46 -9.30 20.17 -15.04
CA ARG A 46 -8.05 20.36 -15.82
C ARG A 46 -6.78 20.06 -15.02
N PHE A 47 -6.90 19.80 -13.73
CA PHE A 47 -5.79 19.48 -12.84
C PHE A 47 -6.25 18.50 -11.75
N GLY A 48 -5.30 17.78 -11.16
CA GLY A 48 -5.48 16.97 -9.97
C GLY A 48 -4.78 17.60 -8.77
N ILE A 49 -5.23 17.25 -7.57
CA ILE A 49 -4.55 17.61 -6.31
C ILE A 49 -4.21 16.29 -5.62
N LEU A 50 -2.93 16.12 -5.28
CA LEU A 50 -2.48 15.01 -4.44
C LEU A 50 -2.64 15.40 -2.97
N CYS A 51 -3.32 14.56 -2.21
CA CYS A 51 -3.52 14.72 -0.76
C CYS A 51 -3.27 13.38 -0.05
N GLY A 52 -3.00 13.43 1.26
CA GLY A 52 -2.94 12.23 2.10
C GLY A 52 -1.59 11.49 2.10
N ASN A 53 -0.56 12.06 1.49
CA ASN A 53 0.81 11.54 1.55
C ASN A 53 1.33 11.43 2.99
N GLN A 54 1.07 12.42 3.85
CA GLN A 54 1.47 12.37 5.25
C GLN A 54 0.79 11.21 6.00
N ARG A 55 -0.52 11.04 5.81
CA ARG A 55 -1.27 9.92 6.40
C ARG A 55 -0.69 8.57 5.96
N LEU A 56 -0.29 8.44 4.70
CA LEU A 56 0.35 7.22 4.20
C LEU A 56 1.67 6.96 4.93
N VAL A 57 2.53 7.96 5.09
CA VAL A 57 3.80 7.83 5.81
C VAL A 57 3.57 7.39 7.26
N GLU A 58 2.63 8.03 7.97
CA GLU A 58 2.28 7.67 9.35
C GLU A 58 1.77 6.22 9.48
N LEU A 59 1.02 5.73 8.49
CA LEU A 59 0.58 4.33 8.45
C LEU A 59 1.73 3.36 8.20
N LEU A 60 2.68 3.72 7.32
CA LEU A 60 3.86 2.90 7.03
C LEU A 60 4.80 2.79 8.24
N GLU A 61 5.00 3.88 8.99
CA GLU A 61 5.81 3.88 10.20
C GLU A 61 5.29 2.89 11.27
N ARG A 62 3.96 2.75 11.35
CA ARG A 62 3.28 1.88 12.31
C ARG A 62 2.91 0.51 11.74
N PHE A 63 3.28 0.23 10.48
CA PHE A 63 2.87 -0.98 9.77
C PHE A 63 3.45 -2.24 10.42
N ARG A 64 2.64 -3.00 11.14
CA ARG A 64 2.99 -4.30 11.73
C ARG A 64 1.80 -5.25 11.69
N PHE A 65 2.07 -6.54 11.51
CA PHE A 65 1.09 -7.58 11.81
C PHE A 65 0.93 -7.68 13.33
N CYS A 66 -0.32 -7.80 13.77
CA CYS A 66 -0.70 -7.99 15.17
C CYS A 66 -1.44 -9.33 15.29
N ASP A 67 -1.42 -9.92 16.48
CA ASP A 67 -2.03 -11.23 16.77
C ASP A 67 -3.57 -11.19 16.82
#